data_AF-A0A3Q3CPK3-F1
#
_entry.id   AF-A0A3Q3CPK3-F1
#
_cell.length_a   1.000
_cell.length_b   1.000
_cell.length_c   1.000
_cell.angle_alpha   90.00
_cell.angle_beta   90.00
_cell.angle_gamma   90.00
#
_symmetry.space_group_name_H-M   'P 1'
#
loop_
_entity.id
_entity.type
_entity.pdbx_description
1 polymer ?
#
loop_
_entity_poly.entity_id
_entity_poly.type
_entity_poly.pdbx_seq_one_letter_code
_entity_poly.pdbx_strand_id
1 'polypeptide(L)'
;KPFDIFILLAIFANCVAMGVTKPFPDDDSNPTNHKLEQVEYVFLVIFTIETFTKILAYGLVMHPSAYIRSGWNLLDFIIVIVLFSVMAEAMTDHKPGEAHHAAGKPGGLDVKALRAFRVLRPLRLVSGVPLQIVLNSIMKAMVPLLHIGMLVMFVIIIYAIIGLELFIGRMHKTCYLMSTLMVEDDPTPCAFAGNGRFCVTNGTECRGKWEGPNGGITNFDNIFFAMLTVFQCITMEGWTDVLYWMNDAIGYEIPWIYFVSLVIFGSFFIINLVLGVLSEFSKEREKAVARGELQKAQESKQMEEDMIGYMDWLIEAEDVDEEGNKAAIAKKKMMKKFGWYKHSEDGGSDSDDDIAYLDDDSGFCASLDQLCQLNHTLRKNCRVAVKTTNFYWLVLLLVFLNTVASASEHYGQPKWLTEMQRANKILLLLFTLEMLMKMYAFGLQIYFMALFNRFDCFVVCGGILETLLVEFEVIPPIGISVLRCIRLLRIFKMTHWAALSDLVTSLLNSMKAICSLLLLLFLFLIIFALLGMQLFGGKFNFDETQMKRSTFDSFPQALLTCFQILTGEDWNAVMYDGIMAYGGPIFPNMVVCIYFVILFVCILLNVFLAIAVDNLAGGGGKKKV
;
A
#
# COMPACT_ATOMS: atom_id res chain seq x y z
N LYS A 1 21.74 -18.30 5.81
CA LYS A 1 21.89 -17.10 4.95
C LYS A 1 21.63 -17.38 3.47
N PRO A 2 22.47 -18.11 2.70
CA PRO A 2 22.19 -18.38 1.28
C PRO A 2 20.94 -19.26 1.10
N PHE A 3 20.74 -20.23 1.98
CA PHE A 3 19.54 -21.07 2.03
C PHE A 3 18.27 -20.23 2.24
N ASP A 4 18.27 -19.27 3.17
CA ASP A 4 17.12 -18.42 3.45
C ASP A 4 16.76 -17.52 2.26
N ILE A 5 17.77 -16.98 1.57
CA ILE A 5 17.58 -16.19 0.33
C ILE A 5 17.00 -17.06 -0.78
N PHE A 6 17.50 -18.30 -0.93
CA PHE A 6 16.99 -19.25 -1.92
C PHE A 6 15.51 -19.58 -1.68
N ILE A 7 15.14 -19.90 -0.43
CA ILE A 7 13.75 -20.18 -0.06
C ILE A 7 12.86 -18.95 -0.27
N LEU A 8 13.34 -17.75 0.08
CA LEU A 8 12.59 -16.51 -0.15
C LEU A 8 12.33 -16.27 -1.65
N LEU A 9 13.33 -16.48 -2.50
CA LEU A 9 13.17 -16.40 -3.96
C LEU A 9 12.19 -17.46 -4.50
N ALA A 10 12.23 -18.68 -3.96
CA ALA A 10 11.29 -19.74 -4.32
C ALA A 10 9.85 -19.39 -3.93
N ILE A 11 9.64 -18.80 -2.74
CA ILE A 11 8.33 -18.29 -2.31
C ILE A 11 7.85 -17.20 -3.27
N PHE A 12 8.71 -16.21 -3.59
CA PHE A 12 8.36 -15.13 -4.50
C PHE A 12 7.99 -15.65 -5.90
N ALA A 13 8.80 -16.55 -6.46
CA ALA A 13 8.52 -17.18 -7.75
C ALA A 13 7.22 -17.99 -7.72
N ASN A 14 6.89 -18.63 -6.59
CA ASN A 14 5.63 -19.33 -6.43
C ASN A 14 4.43 -18.37 -6.38
N CYS A 15 4.55 -17.23 -5.69
CA CYS A 15 3.51 -16.19 -5.70
C CYS A 15 3.25 -15.67 -7.13
N VAL A 16 4.32 -15.46 -7.91
CA VAL A 16 4.21 -15.06 -9.32
C VAL A 16 3.51 -16.14 -10.14
N ALA A 17 3.87 -17.41 -9.96
CA ALA A 17 3.21 -18.53 -10.65
C ALA A 17 1.69 -18.58 -10.36
N MET A 18 1.29 -18.40 -9.10
CA MET A 18 -0.12 -18.31 -8.72
C MET A 18 -0.83 -17.11 -9.36
N GLY A 19 -0.18 -15.95 -9.43
CA GLY A 19 -0.76 -14.75 -10.04
C GLY A 19 -0.88 -14.80 -11.58
N VAL A 20 -0.01 -15.57 -12.24
CA VAL A 20 -0.08 -15.76 -13.71
C VAL A 20 -1.16 -16.78 -14.10
N THR A 21 -1.57 -17.64 -13.18
CA THR A 21 -2.63 -18.64 -13.42
C THR A 21 -3.93 -17.94 -13.76
N LYS A 22 -4.53 -18.29 -14.90
CA LYS A 22 -5.83 -17.74 -15.32
C LYS A 22 -6.94 -18.74 -15.00
N PRO A 23 -7.87 -18.43 -14.08
CA PRO A 23 -9.03 -19.28 -13.87
C PRO A 23 -9.95 -19.20 -15.09
N PHE A 24 -10.50 -20.33 -15.51
CA PHE A 24 -11.50 -20.43 -16.57
C PHE A 24 -12.79 -21.04 -16.00
N PRO A 25 -13.96 -20.70 -16.58
CA PRO A 25 -15.22 -21.36 -16.23
C PRO A 25 -15.20 -22.85 -16.57
N ASP A 26 -16.10 -23.61 -15.93
CA ASP A 26 -16.44 -25.01 -16.27
C ASP A 26 -15.26 -25.99 -16.35
N ASP A 27 -14.25 -25.81 -15.50
CA ASP A 27 -13.04 -26.64 -15.44
C ASP A 27 -12.22 -26.67 -16.76
N ASP A 28 -12.41 -25.67 -17.61
CA ASP A 28 -11.56 -25.48 -18.79
C ASP A 28 -10.14 -25.05 -18.39
N SER A 29 -9.16 -25.35 -19.24
CA SER A 29 -7.77 -24.99 -18.95
C SER A 29 -6.97 -24.72 -20.23
N ASN A 30 -6.06 -23.75 -20.12
CA ASN A 30 -5.13 -23.44 -21.20
C ASN A 30 -3.81 -24.24 -21.01
N PRO A 31 -3.00 -24.42 -22.07
CA PRO A 31 -1.73 -25.15 -21.97
C PRO A 31 -0.74 -24.48 -21.00
N THR A 32 -0.87 -23.17 -20.75
CA THR A 32 -0.05 -22.45 -19.78
C THR A 32 -0.38 -22.86 -18.34
N ASN A 33 -1.65 -23.05 -18.01
CA ASN A 33 -2.12 -23.48 -16.69
C ASN A 33 -1.62 -24.90 -16.40
N HIS A 34 -1.66 -25.79 -17.39
CA HIS A 34 -1.11 -27.14 -17.22
C HIS A 34 0.40 -27.12 -16.93
N LYS A 35 1.16 -26.23 -17.59
CA LYS A 35 2.58 -26.02 -17.26
C LYS A 35 2.78 -25.40 -15.87
N LEU A 36 1.90 -24.48 -15.45
CA LEU A 36 1.95 -23.87 -14.12
C LEU A 36 1.66 -24.90 -13.01
N GLU A 37 0.74 -25.84 -13.24
CA GLU A 37 0.51 -26.97 -12.32
C GLU A 37 1.77 -27.86 -12.19
N GLN A 38 2.48 -28.12 -13.29
CA GLN A 38 3.77 -28.83 -13.23
C GLN A 38 4.82 -28.08 -12.40
N VAL A 39 4.88 -26.76 -12.56
CA VAL A 39 5.77 -25.89 -11.78
C VAL A 39 5.39 -25.90 -10.30
N GLU A 40 4.11 -26.03 -9.94
CA GLU A 40 3.68 -26.14 -8.55
C GLU A 40 4.21 -27.40 -7.85
N TYR A 41 4.31 -28.53 -8.56
CA TYR A 41 4.94 -29.73 -7.99
C TYR A 41 6.41 -29.50 -7.65
N VAL A 42 7.14 -28.75 -8.47
CA VAL A 42 8.53 -28.39 -8.19
C VAL A 42 8.63 -27.58 -6.90
N PHE A 43 7.75 -26.59 -6.71
CA PHE A 43 7.71 -25.79 -5.48
C PHE A 43 7.34 -26.62 -4.24
N LEU A 44 6.37 -27.55 -4.37
CA LEU A 44 6.01 -28.47 -3.29
C LEU A 44 7.21 -29.31 -2.86
N VAL A 45 7.99 -29.85 -3.81
CA VAL A 45 9.19 -30.64 -3.52
C VAL A 45 10.22 -29.78 -2.78
N ILE A 46 10.49 -28.56 -3.24
CA ILE A 46 11.44 -27.64 -2.59
C ILE A 46 11.02 -27.39 -1.13
N PHE A 47 9.75 -27.07 -0.88
CA PHE A 47 9.25 -26.80 0.48
C PHE A 47 9.20 -28.05 1.36
N THR A 48 8.97 -29.22 0.77
CA THR A 48 9.02 -30.48 1.51
C THR A 48 10.44 -30.79 1.98
N ILE A 49 11.44 -30.60 1.11
CA ILE A 49 12.85 -30.74 1.46
C ILE A 49 13.25 -29.74 2.55
N GLU A 50 12.81 -28.49 2.44
CA GLU A 50 13.03 -27.46 3.45
C GLU A 50 12.47 -27.89 4.82
N THR A 51 11.19 -28.27 4.87
CA THR A 51 10.52 -28.72 6.10
C THR A 51 11.22 -29.93 6.70
N PHE A 52 11.55 -30.95 5.89
CA PHE A 52 12.22 -32.15 6.36
C PHE A 52 13.61 -31.85 6.91
N THR A 53 14.38 -31.01 6.22
CA THR A 53 15.72 -30.59 6.67
C THR A 53 15.64 -29.85 8.00
N LYS A 54 14.67 -28.95 8.17
CA LYS A 54 14.43 -28.24 9.45
C LYS A 54 14.02 -29.20 10.58
N ILE A 55 13.17 -30.19 10.30
CA ILE A 55 12.77 -31.21 11.28
C ILE A 55 13.97 -32.04 11.73
N LEU A 56 14.83 -32.47 10.81
CA LEU A 56 16.06 -33.21 11.13
C LEU A 56 17.04 -32.36 11.96
N ALA A 57 17.17 -31.08 11.65
CA ALA A 57 18.11 -30.19 12.34
C ALA A 57 17.64 -29.79 13.74
N TYR A 58 16.36 -29.46 13.92
CA TYR A 58 15.83 -28.92 15.18
C TYR A 58 15.17 -29.98 16.08
N GLY A 59 14.84 -31.15 15.54
CA GLY A 59 13.99 -32.13 16.19
C GLY A 59 12.50 -31.74 16.15
N LEU A 60 11.62 -32.75 16.22
CA LEU A 60 10.18 -32.55 15.98
C LEU A 60 9.45 -31.91 17.17
N VAL A 61 9.59 -32.47 18.38
CA VAL A 61 8.78 -32.07 19.56
C VAL A 61 9.58 -31.91 20.86
N MET A 62 10.53 -32.82 21.15
CA MET A 62 11.14 -32.93 22.48
C MET A 62 12.11 -31.79 22.84
N HIS A 63 12.74 -31.14 21.85
CA HIS A 63 13.74 -30.10 22.13
C HIS A 63 13.08 -28.73 22.45
N PRO A 64 13.65 -27.90 23.33
CA PRO A 64 13.16 -26.54 23.58
C PRO A 64 13.12 -25.65 22.31
N SER A 65 14.02 -25.92 21.35
CA SER A 65 14.05 -25.28 20.03
C SER A 65 13.39 -26.14 18.93
N ALA A 66 12.49 -27.06 19.29
CA ALA A 66 11.86 -27.97 18.35
C ALA A 66 11.04 -27.24 17.27
N TYR A 67 10.96 -27.85 16.09
CA TYR A 67 10.35 -27.25 14.91
C TYR A 67 8.90 -26.81 15.14
N ILE A 68 8.06 -27.67 15.72
CA ILE A 68 6.61 -27.43 15.91
C ILE A 68 6.30 -26.34 16.95
N ARG A 69 7.23 -26.03 17.86
CA ARG A 69 7.03 -24.98 18.87
C ARG A 69 7.02 -23.56 18.30
N SER A 70 7.60 -23.37 17.10
CA SER A 70 7.49 -22.11 16.38
C SER A 70 6.21 -22.08 15.57
N GLY A 71 5.32 -21.11 15.82
CA GLY A 71 4.05 -20.98 15.10
C GLY A 71 4.21 -20.84 13.59
N TRP A 72 5.29 -20.22 13.13
CA TRP A 72 5.62 -20.09 11.70
C TRP A 72 5.98 -21.43 11.06
N ASN A 73 6.81 -22.22 11.75
CA ASN A 73 7.17 -23.56 11.28
C ASN A 73 5.98 -24.52 11.31
N LEU A 74 5.08 -24.38 12.28
CA LEU A 74 3.83 -25.14 12.33
C LEU A 74 2.92 -24.80 11.15
N LEU A 75 2.76 -23.51 10.81
CA LEU A 75 2.04 -23.07 9.61
C LEU A 75 2.66 -23.69 8.35
N ASP A 76 3.99 -23.67 8.25
CA ASP A 76 4.71 -24.27 7.12
C ASP A 76 4.45 -25.78 6.99
N PHE A 77 4.49 -26.49 8.12
CA PHE A 77 4.20 -27.92 8.18
C PHE A 77 2.77 -28.24 7.73
N ILE A 78 1.80 -27.47 8.21
CA ILE A 78 0.38 -27.62 7.83
C ILE A 78 0.21 -27.42 6.33
N ILE A 79 0.82 -26.37 5.75
CA ILE A 79 0.74 -26.13 4.30
C ILE A 79 1.28 -27.32 3.51
N VAL A 80 2.44 -27.87 3.89
CA VAL A 80 3.03 -29.02 3.18
C VAL A 80 2.13 -30.26 3.28
N ILE A 81 1.55 -30.52 4.45
CA ILE A 81 0.63 -31.66 4.64
C ILE A 81 -0.64 -31.51 3.80
N VAL A 82 -1.29 -30.33 3.84
CA VAL A 82 -2.54 -30.09 3.10
C VAL A 82 -2.31 -30.26 1.59
N LEU A 83 -1.18 -29.79 1.07
CA LEU A 83 -0.82 -29.97 -0.33
C LEU A 83 -0.55 -31.44 -0.67
N PHE A 84 0.09 -32.18 0.23
CA PHE A 84 0.32 -33.61 0.03
C PHE A 84 -1.00 -34.39 0.02
N SER A 85 -1.98 -34.02 0.84
CA SER A 85 -3.32 -34.63 0.80
C SER A 85 -4.03 -34.37 -0.53
N VAL A 86 -3.91 -33.17 -1.10
CA VAL A 86 -4.49 -32.86 -2.42
C VAL A 86 -3.83 -33.70 -3.52
N MET A 87 -2.52 -33.91 -3.46
CA MET A 87 -1.80 -34.75 -4.42
C MET A 87 -2.16 -36.24 -4.28
N ALA A 88 -2.34 -36.72 -3.05
CA ALA A 88 -2.75 -38.10 -2.79
C ALA A 88 -4.13 -38.40 -3.39
N GLU A 89 -5.05 -37.44 -3.32
CA GLU A 89 -6.39 -37.56 -3.90
C GLU A 89 -6.36 -37.53 -5.44
N ALA A 90 -5.51 -36.68 -6.03
CA ALA A 90 -5.29 -36.66 -7.48
C ALA A 90 -4.71 -37.97 -8.04
N MET A 91 -3.88 -38.68 -7.25
CA MET A 91 -3.32 -39.98 -7.63
C MET A 91 -4.35 -41.12 -7.54
N THR A 92 -5.39 -40.97 -6.71
CA THR A 92 -6.45 -42.00 -6.57
C THR A 92 -7.49 -41.98 -7.70
N ASP A 93 -7.59 -40.89 -8.46
CA ASP A 93 -8.56 -40.72 -9.55
C ASP A 93 -8.12 -41.36 -10.88
N HIS A 94 -6.92 -41.97 -10.96
CA HIS A 94 -6.48 -42.75 -12.12
C HIS A 94 -7.09 -44.17 -12.16
N LYS A 95 -8.43 -44.29 -12.12
CA LYS A 95 -9.12 -45.46 -12.69
C LYS A 95 -9.72 -45.06 -14.05
N PRO A 96 -9.18 -45.54 -15.17
CA PRO A 96 -9.69 -45.19 -16.47
C PRO A 96 -11.00 -45.95 -16.71
N GLY A 97 -12.14 -45.26 -16.83
CA GLY A 97 -13.33 -45.89 -17.42
C GLY A 97 -14.72 -45.42 -16.99
N GLU A 98 -14.91 -44.53 -16.03
CA GLU A 98 -16.27 -44.10 -15.65
C GLU A 98 -16.45 -42.58 -15.79
N ALA A 99 -17.53 -42.23 -16.48
CA ALA A 99 -17.87 -40.88 -16.91
C ALA A 99 -17.92 -39.87 -15.76
N HIS A 100 -17.29 -38.71 -15.98
CA HIS A 100 -17.32 -37.54 -15.12
C HIS A 100 -18.72 -36.92 -15.04
N HIS A 101 -19.64 -37.49 -14.27
CA HIS A 101 -20.81 -36.78 -13.74
C HIS A 101 -21.25 -37.44 -12.43
N ALA A 102 -20.60 -37.05 -11.32
CA ALA A 102 -21.16 -37.22 -9.99
C ALA A 102 -20.77 -36.03 -9.12
N ALA A 103 -21.49 -34.92 -9.32
CA ALA A 103 -21.73 -33.99 -8.25
C ALA A 103 -22.37 -34.76 -7.08
N GLY A 104 -21.74 -34.75 -5.91
CA GLY A 104 -22.35 -35.24 -4.67
C GLY A 104 -21.99 -36.66 -4.25
N LYS A 105 -20.71 -36.91 -3.91
CA LYS A 105 -20.45 -37.79 -2.76
C LYS A 105 -20.61 -36.96 -1.48
N PRO A 106 -21.57 -37.29 -0.59
CA PRO A 106 -21.75 -36.56 0.66
C PRO A 106 -20.60 -36.96 1.59
N GLY A 107 -19.60 -36.09 1.71
CA GLY A 107 -18.49 -36.26 2.66
C GLY A 107 -17.07 -36.24 2.09
N GLY A 108 -16.89 -36.07 0.77
CA GLY A 108 -15.57 -35.72 0.21
C GLY A 108 -15.34 -34.23 0.39
N LEU A 109 -14.24 -33.82 1.03
CA LEU A 109 -13.84 -32.42 1.05
C LEU A 109 -13.60 -31.99 -0.40
N ASP A 110 -14.17 -30.87 -0.83
CA ASP A 110 -13.96 -30.36 -2.18
C ASP A 110 -12.44 -30.09 -2.35
N VAL A 111 -11.75 -30.92 -3.15
CA VAL A 111 -10.31 -30.79 -3.43
C VAL A 111 -9.96 -29.40 -3.95
N LYS A 112 -10.91 -28.69 -4.57
CA LYS A 112 -10.78 -27.29 -4.99
C LYS A 112 -10.64 -26.35 -3.79
N ALA A 113 -11.38 -26.58 -2.70
CA ALA A 113 -11.27 -25.82 -1.46
C ALA A 113 -9.94 -26.09 -0.74
N LEU A 114 -9.46 -27.34 -0.74
CA LEU A 114 -8.13 -27.66 -0.20
C LEU A 114 -6.99 -27.04 -1.03
N ARG A 115 -7.18 -26.94 -2.35
CA ARG A 115 -6.23 -26.25 -3.24
C ARG A 115 -6.10 -24.76 -2.89
N ALA A 116 -7.14 -24.11 -2.36
CA ALA A 116 -7.09 -22.71 -1.95
C ALA A 116 -6.08 -22.43 -0.81
N PHE A 117 -5.75 -23.42 0.04
CA PHE A 117 -4.73 -23.26 1.09
C PHE A 117 -3.33 -22.95 0.55
N ARG A 118 -3.06 -23.25 -0.74
CA ARG A 118 -1.81 -22.85 -1.40
C ARG A 118 -1.59 -21.33 -1.41
N VAL A 119 -2.67 -20.55 -1.33
CA VAL A 119 -2.64 -19.09 -1.27
C VAL A 119 -2.07 -18.55 0.04
N LEU A 120 -1.91 -19.38 1.09
CA LEU A 120 -1.27 -18.97 2.34
C LEU A 120 0.28 -18.94 2.26
N ARG A 121 0.89 -19.48 1.19
CA ARG A 121 2.34 -19.48 0.98
C ARG A 121 3.02 -18.10 1.03
N PRO A 122 2.44 -16.99 0.52
CA PRO A 122 3.00 -15.66 0.66
C PRO A 122 3.20 -15.23 2.13
N LEU A 123 2.46 -15.79 3.10
CA LEU A 123 2.69 -15.52 4.53
C LEU A 123 4.08 -15.98 4.99
N ARG A 124 4.71 -16.95 4.31
CA ARG A 124 6.10 -17.34 4.58
C ARG A 124 7.08 -16.20 4.35
N LEU A 125 6.78 -15.26 3.45
CA LEU A 125 7.59 -14.06 3.23
C LEU A 125 7.67 -13.19 4.50
N VAL A 126 6.62 -13.21 5.33
CA VAL A 126 6.61 -12.55 6.64
C VAL A 126 7.66 -13.15 7.57
N SER A 127 7.88 -14.46 7.50
CA SER A 127 8.83 -15.15 8.37
C SER A 127 10.31 -14.93 8.01
N GLY A 128 10.61 -14.62 6.74
CA GLY A 128 11.97 -14.41 6.23
C GLY A 128 12.43 -12.95 6.20
N VAL A 129 11.53 -11.99 6.43
CA VAL A 129 11.75 -10.55 6.33
C VAL A 129 11.51 -9.91 7.72
N PRO A 130 12.08 -8.73 8.05
CA PRO A 130 11.78 -7.99 9.30
C PRO A 130 10.29 -7.66 9.55
N LEU A 131 9.38 -8.09 8.68
CA LEU A 131 7.94 -7.94 8.76
C LEU A 131 7.33 -8.64 9.99
N GLN A 132 8.00 -9.64 10.59
CA GLN A 132 7.57 -10.28 11.83
C GLN A 132 7.38 -9.27 12.98
N ILE A 133 8.27 -8.26 13.06
CA ILE A 133 8.19 -7.24 14.12
C ILE A 133 6.90 -6.44 13.94
N VAL A 134 6.60 -6.05 12.70
CA VAL A 134 5.39 -5.29 12.37
C VAL A 134 4.14 -6.12 12.64
N LEU A 135 4.08 -7.38 12.21
CA LEU A 135 2.93 -8.26 12.46
C LEU A 135 2.72 -8.52 13.96
N ASN A 136 3.78 -8.74 14.73
CA ASN A 136 3.67 -8.94 16.18
C ASN A 136 3.15 -7.68 16.89
N SER A 137 3.52 -6.49 16.42
CA SER A 137 2.94 -5.24 16.90
C SER A 137 1.45 -5.13 16.56
N ILE A 138 1.05 -5.52 15.35
CA ILE A 138 -0.36 -5.55 14.93
C ILE A 138 -1.18 -6.53 15.78
N MET A 139 -0.68 -7.75 15.99
CA MET A 139 -1.38 -8.76 16.79
C MET A 139 -1.59 -8.30 18.23
N LYS A 140 -0.65 -7.53 18.80
CA LYS A 140 -0.83 -6.90 20.13
C LYS A 140 -1.87 -5.80 20.11
N ALA A 141 -1.90 -4.97 19.07
CA ALA A 141 -2.90 -3.91 18.89
C ALA A 141 -4.31 -4.45 18.62
N MET A 142 -4.45 -5.66 18.06
CA MET A 142 -5.75 -6.27 17.76
C MET A 142 -6.53 -6.70 19.02
N VAL A 143 -5.84 -7.10 20.10
CA VAL A 143 -6.48 -7.65 21.31
C VAL A 143 -7.43 -6.64 21.98
N PRO A 144 -7.04 -5.38 22.22
CA PRO A 144 -7.96 -4.34 22.73
C PRO A 144 -9.17 -4.11 21.82
N LEU A 145 -9.01 -4.27 20.51
CA LEU A 145 -10.06 -4.06 19.51
C LEU A 145 -11.09 -5.18 19.49
N LEU A 146 -10.70 -6.37 19.93
CA LEU A 146 -11.61 -7.50 20.08
C LEU A 146 -12.76 -7.16 21.04
N HIS A 147 -12.51 -6.44 22.13
CA HIS A 147 -13.57 -6.00 23.04
C HIS A 147 -14.59 -5.07 22.39
N ILE A 148 -14.12 -4.12 21.58
CA ILE A 148 -15.00 -3.20 20.83
C ILE A 148 -15.73 -3.99 19.73
N GLY A 149 -15.06 -4.89 19.04
CA GLY A 149 -15.65 -5.78 18.04
C GLY A 149 -16.75 -6.69 18.62
N MET A 150 -16.55 -7.21 19.83
CA MET A 150 -17.58 -7.98 20.55
C MET A 150 -18.81 -7.13 20.87
N LEU A 151 -18.63 -5.86 21.25
CA LEU A 151 -19.73 -4.93 21.47
C LEU A 151 -20.51 -4.65 20.18
N VAL A 152 -19.81 -4.42 19.07
CA VAL A 152 -20.41 -4.21 17.74
C VAL A 152 -21.21 -5.44 17.31
N MET A 153 -20.64 -6.63 17.47
CA MET A 153 -21.34 -7.90 17.19
C MET A 153 -22.63 -8.04 18.01
N PHE A 154 -22.60 -7.66 19.29
CA PHE A 154 -23.78 -7.68 20.14
C PHE A 154 -24.88 -6.71 19.66
N VAL A 155 -24.50 -5.50 19.23
CA VAL A 155 -25.42 -4.51 18.64
C VAL A 155 -26.02 -5.03 17.34
N ILE A 156 -25.22 -5.64 16.47
CA ILE A 156 -25.69 -6.28 15.23
C ILE A 156 -26.75 -7.33 15.55
N ILE A 157 -26.51 -8.19 16.56
CA ILE A 157 -27.47 -9.21 16.96
C ILE A 157 -28.79 -8.59 17.45
N ILE A 158 -28.73 -7.56 18.30
CA ILE A 158 -29.94 -6.86 18.78
C ILE A 158 -30.75 -6.30 17.62
N TYR A 159 -30.11 -5.54 16.73
CA TYR A 159 -30.80 -4.92 15.59
C TYR A 159 -31.28 -5.96 14.58
N ALA A 160 -30.57 -7.08 14.41
CA ALA A 160 -31.00 -8.18 13.55
C ALA A 160 -32.26 -8.86 14.10
N ILE A 161 -32.35 -9.09 15.42
CA ILE A 161 -33.55 -9.64 16.06
C ILE A 161 -34.72 -8.66 15.95
N ILE A 162 -34.50 -7.37 16.22
CA ILE A 162 -35.55 -6.34 16.07
C ILE A 162 -36.03 -6.27 14.61
N GLY A 163 -35.11 -6.27 13.65
CA GLY A 163 -35.43 -6.24 12.22
C GLY A 163 -36.18 -7.48 11.76
N LEU A 164 -35.79 -8.67 12.24
CA LEU A 164 -36.48 -9.93 12.00
C LEU A 164 -37.95 -9.84 12.45
N GLU A 165 -38.20 -9.44 13.70
CA GLU A 165 -39.56 -9.34 14.24
C GLU A 165 -40.42 -8.27 13.51
N LEU A 166 -39.82 -7.15 13.12
CA LEU A 166 -40.54 -6.06 12.45
C LEU A 166 -40.84 -6.35 10.98
N PHE A 167 -39.94 -7.05 10.28
CA PHE A 167 -39.90 -7.05 8.81
C PHE A 167 -39.95 -8.42 8.15
N ILE A 168 -40.13 -9.51 8.92
CA ILE A 168 -40.23 -10.87 8.39
C ILE A 168 -41.23 -11.00 7.24
N GLY A 169 -40.78 -11.58 6.12
CA GLY A 169 -41.58 -11.92 4.96
C GLY A 169 -42.15 -10.74 4.17
N ARG A 170 -41.75 -9.49 4.47
CA ARG A 170 -42.34 -8.30 3.84
C ARG A 170 -41.81 -8.00 2.44
N MET A 171 -40.61 -8.46 2.09
CA MET A 171 -39.93 -8.15 0.82
C MET A 171 -40.19 -9.15 -0.32
N HIS A 172 -41.13 -10.09 -0.20
CA HIS A 172 -41.34 -11.16 -1.21
C HIS A 172 -42.40 -10.87 -2.28
N LYS A 173 -42.77 -9.60 -2.46
CA LYS A 173 -43.77 -9.16 -3.45
C LYS A 173 -43.16 -8.15 -4.39
N THR A 174 -43.36 -8.31 -5.69
CA THR A 174 -42.92 -7.35 -6.72
C THR A 174 -43.96 -7.25 -7.84
N CYS A 175 -43.78 -6.29 -8.74
CA CYS A 175 -44.67 -6.04 -9.87
C CYS A 175 -44.37 -7.02 -11.00
N TYR A 176 -45.39 -7.77 -11.42
CA TYR A 176 -45.32 -8.71 -12.54
C TYR A 176 -46.15 -8.19 -13.71
N LEU A 177 -45.64 -8.35 -14.93
CA LEU A 177 -46.41 -8.09 -16.15
C LEU A 177 -47.51 -9.15 -16.34
N MET A 178 -48.75 -8.72 -16.57
CA MET A 178 -49.91 -9.61 -16.74
C MET A 178 -49.85 -10.49 -17.98
N SER A 179 -49.15 -10.05 -19.04
CA SER A 179 -49.07 -10.75 -20.31
C SER A 179 -48.01 -11.86 -20.34
N THR A 180 -46.84 -11.63 -19.74
CA THR A 180 -45.67 -12.53 -19.84
C THR A 180 -45.30 -13.18 -18.52
N LEU A 181 -45.91 -12.79 -17.40
CA LEU A 181 -45.53 -13.21 -16.05
C LEU A 181 -44.05 -12.95 -15.75
N MET A 182 -43.44 -12.00 -16.46
CA MET A 182 -42.07 -11.57 -16.22
C MET A 182 -42.05 -10.41 -15.23
N VAL A 183 -40.95 -10.35 -14.49
CA VAL A 183 -40.65 -9.30 -13.52
C VAL A 183 -40.13 -8.07 -14.29
N GLU A 184 -40.38 -6.86 -13.77
CA GLU A 184 -39.77 -5.62 -14.32
C GLU A 184 -38.23 -5.67 -14.23
N ASP A 185 -37.53 -4.95 -15.13
CA ASP A 185 -36.05 -4.98 -15.25
C ASP A 185 -35.32 -4.57 -13.95
N ASP A 186 -35.93 -3.70 -13.13
CA ASP A 186 -35.45 -3.30 -11.80
C ASP A 186 -36.48 -3.66 -10.72
N PRO A 187 -36.50 -4.92 -10.24
CA PRO A 187 -37.52 -5.37 -9.30
C PRO A 187 -37.37 -4.70 -7.94
N THR A 188 -38.42 -4.02 -7.54
CA THR A 188 -38.56 -3.42 -6.20
C THR A 188 -39.75 -4.03 -5.47
N PRO A 189 -39.75 -4.04 -4.13
CA PRO A 189 -40.90 -4.51 -3.37
C PRO A 189 -42.19 -3.74 -3.70
N CYS A 190 -43.34 -4.42 -3.61
CA CYS A 190 -44.64 -3.77 -3.76
C CYS A 190 -45.64 -4.22 -2.70
N ALA A 191 -46.65 -3.38 -2.47
CA ALA A 191 -47.79 -3.69 -1.62
C ALA A 191 -49.07 -3.86 -2.45
N PHE A 192 -49.81 -4.95 -2.20
CA PHE A 192 -51.12 -5.20 -2.82
C PHE A 192 -52.21 -4.25 -2.26
N ALA A 193 -52.12 -3.92 -0.97
CA ALA A 193 -52.98 -2.96 -0.29
C ALA A 193 -52.24 -2.40 0.94
N GLY A 194 -52.38 -1.10 1.21
CA GLY A 194 -51.74 -0.42 2.35
C GLY A 194 -50.94 0.82 1.95
N ASN A 195 -50.00 1.23 2.81
CA ASN A 195 -49.19 2.43 2.64
C ASN A 195 -47.88 2.21 1.84
N GLY A 196 -47.68 1.00 1.29
CA GLY A 196 -46.52 0.68 0.46
C GLY A 196 -46.70 1.14 -0.99
N ARG A 197 -45.70 0.84 -1.82
CA ARG A 197 -45.68 1.19 -3.25
C ARG A 197 -46.66 0.33 -4.04
N PHE A 198 -47.45 0.96 -4.89
CA PHE A 198 -48.31 0.31 -5.88
C PHE A 198 -47.60 0.21 -7.24
N CYS A 199 -47.95 -0.81 -8.02
CA CYS A 199 -47.47 -0.94 -9.39
C CYS A 199 -48.19 0.09 -10.28
N VAL A 200 -47.42 0.99 -10.90
CA VAL A 200 -47.96 2.12 -11.70
C VAL A 200 -48.02 1.79 -13.19
N THR A 201 -47.22 0.81 -13.63
CA THR A 201 -47.11 0.41 -15.04
C THR A 201 -48.40 -0.27 -15.51
N ASN A 202 -48.95 0.17 -16.64
CA ASN A 202 -50.17 -0.41 -17.20
C ASN A 202 -49.98 -1.92 -17.49
N GLY A 203 -50.90 -2.74 -16.98
CA GLY A 203 -50.82 -4.19 -17.12
C GLY A 203 -49.83 -4.88 -16.18
N THR A 204 -49.46 -4.24 -15.06
CA THR A 204 -48.73 -4.88 -13.96
C THR A 204 -49.63 -5.15 -12.76
N GLU A 205 -49.35 -6.23 -12.03
CA GLU A 205 -50.02 -6.56 -10.76
C GLU A 205 -48.95 -6.93 -9.73
N CYS A 206 -49.17 -6.49 -8.50
CA CYS A 206 -48.31 -6.86 -7.37
C CYS A 206 -48.56 -8.32 -6.98
N ARG A 207 -47.59 -9.20 -7.22
CA ARG A 207 -47.69 -10.63 -6.87
C ARG A 207 -46.57 -11.06 -5.93
N GLY A 208 -46.87 -12.04 -5.09
CA GLY A 208 -45.89 -12.70 -4.23
C GLY A 208 -45.04 -13.74 -4.97
N LYS A 209 -44.18 -14.44 -4.23
CA LYS A 209 -43.18 -15.43 -4.70
C LYS A 209 -41.97 -14.81 -5.39
N TRP A 210 -41.65 -13.55 -5.09
CA TRP A 210 -40.36 -13.00 -5.45
C TRP A 210 -39.33 -13.39 -4.38
N GLU A 211 -38.14 -13.79 -4.81
CA GLU A 211 -37.03 -14.16 -3.92
C GLU A 211 -36.61 -13.00 -3.02
N GLY A 212 -36.80 -11.77 -3.50
CA GLY A 212 -36.49 -10.53 -2.78
C GLY A 212 -35.35 -9.75 -3.46
N PRO A 213 -35.00 -8.57 -2.93
CA PRO A 213 -33.96 -7.73 -3.51
C PRO A 213 -32.59 -8.47 -3.53
N ASN A 214 -31.76 -8.14 -4.52
CA ASN A 214 -30.43 -8.74 -4.74
C ASN A 214 -30.42 -10.28 -4.76
N GLY A 215 -31.38 -10.90 -5.46
CA GLY A 215 -31.48 -12.37 -5.53
C GLY A 215 -31.85 -13.00 -4.18
N GLY A 216 -32.59 -12.28 -3.34
CA GLY A 216 -33.02 -12.74 -2.02
C GLY A 216 -31.93 -12.71 -0.94
N ILE A 217 -30.80 -12.02 -1.15
CA ILE A 217 -29.72 -11.92 -0.16
C ILE A 217 -30.06 -10.91 0.94
N THR A 218 -30.60 -9.75 0.57
CA THR A 218 -30.95 -8.67 1.49
C THR A 218 -32.38 -8.82 1.97
N ASN A 219 -32.56 -9.55 3.07
CA ASN A 219 -33.86 -9.79 3.70
C ASN A 219 -33.74 -9.89 5.23
N PHE A 220 -34.90 -9.92 5.90
CA PHE A 220 -35.02 -10.10 7.36
C PHE A 220 -35.81 -11.37 7.70
N ASP A 221 -35.69 -12.44 6.91
CA ASP A 221 -36.50 -13.66 7.10
C ASP A 221 -35.83 -14.66 8.05
N ASN A 222 -34.49 -14.64 8.11
CA ASN A 222 -33.71 -15.43 9.05
C ASN A 222 -32.70 -14.55 9.77
N ILE A 223 -32.32 -14.96 10.98
CA ILE A 223 -31.35 -14.21 11.79
C ILE A 223 -30.02 -13.98 11.06
N PHE A 224 -29.55 -14.93 10.23
CA PHE A 224 -28.31 -14.76 9.48
C PHE A 224 -28.42 -13.68 8.39
N PHE A 225 -29.46 -13.70 7.56
CA PHE A 225 -29.69 -12.67 6.55
C PHE A 225 -29.95 -11.30 7.19
N ALA A 226 -30.67 -11.26 8.31
CA ALA A 226 -30.86 -10.06 9.08
C ALA A 226 -29.53 -9.52 9.62
N MET A 227 -28.65 -10.37 10.18
CA MET A 227 -27.31 -9.96 10.62
C MET A 227 -26.44 -9.46 9.47
N LEU A 228 -26.48 -10.10 8.31
CA LEU A 228 -25.72 -9.67 7.12
C LEU A 228 -26.22 -8.32 6.60
N THR A 229 -27.54 -8.14 6.51
CA THR A 229 -28.18 -6.89 6.08
C THR A 229 -27.88 -5.76 7.07
N VAL A 230 -27.97 -6.02 8.38
CA VAL A 230 -27.63 -5.06 9.43
C VAL A 230 -26.15 -4.70 9.40
N PHE A 231 -25.27 -5.69 9.21
CA PHE A 231 -23.83 -5.45 9.03
C PHE A 231 -23.59 -4.52 7.84
N GLN A 232 -24.19 -4.81 6.68
CA GLN A 232 -24.12 -3.93 5.51
C GLN A 232 -24.57 -2.50 5.84
N CYS A 233 -25.73 -2.32 6.50
CA CYS A 233 -26.21 -0.99 6.86
C CYS A 233 -25.26 -0.24 7.80
N ILE A 234 -24.62 -0.93 8.76
CA ILE A 234 -23.65 -0.31 9.68
C ILE A 234 -22.40 0.16 8.94
N THR A 235 -21.98 -0.51 7.87
CA THR A 235 -20.84 -0.08 7.04
C THR A 235 -21.12 1.17 6.20
N MET A 236 -22.33 1.72 6.27
CA MET A 236 -22.80 2.87 5.49
C MET A 236 -22.89 2.66 3.98
N GLU A 237 -22.83 1.42 3.50
CA GLU A 237 -22.92 1.10 2.07
C GLU A 237 -24.27 0.45 1.73
N GLY A 238 -24.99 1.00 0.75
CA GLY A 238 -26.29 0.49 0.30
C GLY A 238 -27.40 0.47 1.37
N TRP A 239 -27.25 1.19 2.48
CA TRP A 239 -28.23 1.20 3.59
C TRP A 239 -29.53 1.92 3.21
N THR A 240 -29.43 2.94 2.36
CA THR A 240 -30.60 3.67 1.84
C THR A 240 -31.44 2.80 0.93
N ASP A 241 -30.82 1.89 0.17
CA ASP A 241 -31.54 0.97 -0.72
C ASP A 241 -32.40 0.02 0.09
N VAL A 242 -31.85 -0.54 1.18
CA VAL A 242 -32.60 -1.39 2.12
C VAL A 242 -33.75 -0.62 2.78
N LEU A 243 -33.52 0.65 3.17
CA LEU A 243 -34.57 1.53 3.68
C LEU A 243 -35.68 1.75 2.64
N TYR A 244 -35.33 2.06 1.40
CA TYR A 244 -36.31 2.32 0.34
C TYR A 244 -37.08 1.06 -0.06
N TRP A 245 -36.42 -0.09 -0.14
CA TRP A 245 -37.11 -1.38 -0.32
C TRP A 245 -38.10 -1.66 0.81
N MET A 246 -37.74 -1.32 2.06
CA MET A 246 -38.68 -1.45 3.16
C MET A 246 -39.86 -0.47 3.06
N ASN A 247 -39.60 0.79 2.70
CA ASN A 247 -40.64 1.79 2.49
C ASN A 247 -41.63 1.35 1.40
N ASP A 248 -41.11 0.79 0.31
CA ASP A 248 -41.93 0.28 -0.78
C ASP A 248 -42.76 -0.94 -0.34
N ALA A 249 -42.26 -1.76 0.58
CA ALA A 249 -42.96 -2.94 1.09
C ALA A 249 -44.06 -2.64 2.13
N ILE A 250 -43.79 -1.76 3.11
CA ILE A 250 -44.68 -1.54 4.27
C ILE A 250 -45.15 -0.09 4.46
N GLY A 251 -44.59 0.85 3.71
CA GLY A 251 -44.81 2.30 3.86
C GLY A 251 -43.71 3.01 4.66
N TYR A 252 -43.66 4.33 4.52
CA TYR A 252 -42.54 5.15 5.03
C TYR A 252 -42.58 5.48 6.54
N GLU A 253 -43.63 5.09 7.27
CA GLU A 253 -43.90 5.61 8.63
C GLU A 253 -42.96 5.04 9.73
N ILE A 254 -42.63 3.74 9.64
CA ILE A 254 -41.86 3.01 10.67
C ILE A 254 -40.40 2.73 10.25
N PRO A 255 -40.08 2.34 9.00
CA PRO A 255 -38.73 1.89 8.63
C PRO A 255 -37.62 2.91 8.91
N TRP A 256 -37.88 4.20 8.66
CA TRP A 256 -36.85 5.23 8.86
C TRP A 256 -36.37 5.31 10.30
N ILE A 257 -37.23 5.08 11.31
CA ILE A 257 -36.83 5.08 12.72
C ILE A 257 -35.81 3.98 12.98
N TYR A 258 -36.07 2.79 12.43
CA TYR A 258 -35.16 1.65 12.54
C TYR A 258 -33.82 1.93 11.85
N PHE A 259 -33.83 2.29 10.56
CA PHE A 259 -32.59 2.44 9.78
C PHE A 259 -31.78 3.69 10.17
N VAL A 260 -32.43 4.82 10.46
CA VAL A 260 -31.71 6.03 10.91
C VAL A 260 -31.11 5.82 12.29
N SER A 261 -31.83 5.19 13.23
CA SER A 261 -31.24 4.86 14.54
C SER A 261 -30.10 3.85 14.39
N LEU A 262 -30.23 2.82 13.55
CA LEU A 262 -29.18 1.87 13.25
C LEU A 262 -27.93 2.54 12.71
N VAL A 263 -28.06 3.46 11.75
CA VAL A 263 -26.91 4.18 11.18
C VAL A 263 -26.30 5.14 12.21
N ILE A 264 -27.09 5.86 13.01
CA ILE A 264 -26.55 6.75 14.05
C ILE A 264 -25.77 5.95 15.11
N PHE A 265 -26.36 4.89 15.66
CA PHE A 265 -25.67 4.08 16.66
C PHE A 265 -24.51 3.28 16.05
N GLY A 266 -24.71 2.69 14.87
CA GLY A 266 -23.68 1.93 14.14
C GLY A 266 -22.47 2.77 13.75
N SER A 267 -22.69 3.98 13.22
CA SER A 267 -21.63 4.92 12.88
C SER A 267 -20.90 5.44 14.12
N PHE A 268 -21.62 5.67 15.22
CA PHE A 268 -21.02 6.03 16.50
C PHE A 268 -20.08 4.91 17.00
N PHE A 269 -20.42 3.64 16.78
CA PHE A 269 -19.51 2.54 17.10
C PHE A 269 -18.26 2.51 16.22
N ILE A 270 -18.37 2.81 14.92
CA ILE A 270 -17.20 2.94 14.04
C ILE A 270 -16.29 4.07 14.54
N ILE A 271 -16.86 5.22 14.92
CA ILE A 271 -16.10 6.33 15.49
C ILE A 271 -15.45 5.95 16.82
N ASN A 272 -16.15 5.23 17.70
CA ASN A 272 -15.58 4.77 18.97
C ASN A 272 -14.51 3.69 18.79
N LEU A 273 -14.63 2.84 17.77
CA LEU A 273 -13.55 1.93 17.36
C LEU A 273 -12.33 2.74 16.97
N VAL A 274 -12.48 3.76 16.11
CA VAL A 274 -11.39 4.66 15.71
C VAL A 274 -10.76 5.37 16.92
N LEU A 275 -11.57 5.89 17.84
CA LEU A 275 -11.08 6.53 19.06
C LEU A 275 -10.38 5.55 20.02
N GLY A 276 -10.90 4.33 20.16
CA GLY A 276 -10.30 3.28 21.00
C GLY A 276 -8.94 2.84 20.46
N VAL A 277 -8.84 2.66 19.14
CA VAL A 277 -7.58 2.42 18.43
C VAL A 277 -6.59 3.57 18.67
N LEU A 278 -7.01 4.82 18.43
CA LEU A 278 -6.17 6.01 18.62
C LEU A 278 -5.71 6.18 20.07
N SER A 279 -6.56 5.85 21.05
CA SER A 279 -6.23 5.92 22.48
C SER A 279 -5.22 4.85 22.89
N GLU A 280 -5.34 3.63 22.38
CA GLU A 280 -4.36 2.60 22.69
C GLU A 280 -3.01 2.92 22.04
N PHE A 281 -3.03 3.48 20.83
CA PHE A 281 -1.83 3.96 20.17
C PHE A 281 -1.21 5.21 20.83
N SER A 282 -2.01 6.10 21.41
CA SER A 282 -1.46 7.23 22.18
C SER A 282 -0.67 6.72 23.39
N LYS A 283 -1.14 5.66 24.07
CA LYS A 283 -0.39 5.01 25.15
C LYS A 283 0.87 4.32 24.66
N GLU A 284 0.83 3.64 23.51
CA GLU A 284 2.03 3.04 22.92
C GLU A 284 3.06 4.10 22.53
N ARG A 285 2.60 5.24 21.98
CA ARG A 285 3.43 6.41 21.68
C ARG A 285 4.12 6.95 22.92
N GLU A 286 3.38 7.17 24.00
CA GLU A 286 3.94 7.67 25.26
C GLU A 286 5.03 6.74 25.80
N LYS A 287 4.81 5.42 25.75
CA LYS A 287 5.84 4.43 26.12
C LYS A 287 7.06 4.49 25.21
N ALA A 288 6.88 4.68 23.90
CA ALA A 288 7.99 4.78 22.95
C ALA A 288 8.80 6.08 23.15
N VAL A 289 8.13 7.21 23.37
CA VAL A 289 8.77 8.50 23.67
C VAL A 289 9.53 8.42 24.99
N ALA A 290 8.93 7.88 26.06
CA ALA A 290 9.62 7.71 27.34
C ALA A 290 10.88 6.84 27.24
N ARG A 291 10.86 5.79 26.41
CA ARG A 291 12.06 4.97 26.11
C ARG A 291 13.11 5.75 25.33
N GLY A 292 12.71 6.55 24.35
CA GLY A 292 13.62 7.40 23.57
C GLY A 292 14.25 8.51 24.40
N GLU A 293 13.48 9.14 25.30
CA GLU A 293 13.98 10.12 26.25
C GLU A 293 14.95 9.50 27.25
N LEU A 294 14.66 8.28 27.75
CA LEU A 294 15.59 7.54 28.60
C LEU A 294 16.89 7.21 27.87
N GLN A 295 16.83 6.77 26.61
CA GLN A 295 18.01 6.47 25.81
C GLN A 295 18.85 7.72 25.55
N LYS A 296 18.22 8.85 25.20
CA LYS A 296 18.93 10.14 25.05
C LYS A 296 19.55 10.62 26.36
N ALA A 297 18.88 10.42 27.49
CA ALA A 297 19.44 10.74 28.79
C ALA A 297 20.65 9.85 29.13
N GLN A 298 20.63 8.57 28.74
CA GLN A 298 21.76 7.66 28.87
C GLN A 298 22.93 8.06 27.96
N GLU A 299 22.67 8.37 26.69
CA GLU A 299 23.68 8.84 25.74
C GLU A 299 24.29 10.18 26.19
N SER A 300 23.48 11.10 26.73
CA SER A 300 23.96 12.37 27.29
C SER A 300 24.83 12.16 28.52
N LYS A 301 24.46 11.25 29.44
CA LYS A 301 25.29 10.90 30.60
C LYS A 301 26.61 10.25 30.18
N GLN A 302 26.57 9.33 29.21
CA GLN A 302 27.77 8.71 28.67
C GLN A 302 28.70 9.76 28.05
N MET A 303 28.15 10.71 27.30
CA MET A 303 28.94 11.81 26.71
C MET A 303 29.57 12.70 27.79
N GLU A 304 28.86 12.98 28.88
CA GLU A 304 29.37 13.75 30.01
C GLU A 304 30.49 13.01 30.74
N GLU A 305 30.32 11.71 30.99
CA GLU A 305 31.36 10.84 31.57
C GLU A 305 32.60 10.75 30.66
N ASP A 306 32.40 10.56 29.35
CA ASP A 306 33.50 10.55 28.38
C ASP A 306 34.22 11.90 28.35
N MET A 307 33.48 13.03 28.39
CA MET A 307 34.05 14.38 28.39
C MET A 307 34.84 14.68 29.67
N ILE A 308 34.36 14.26 30.83
CA ILE A 308 35.11 14.34 32.10
C ILE A 308 36.39 13.51 32.00
N GLY A 309 36.31 12.29 31.46
CA GLY A 309 37.49 11.45 31.23
C GLY A 309 38.51 12.09 30.26
N TYR A 310 38.04 12.78 29.21
CA TYR A 310 38.92 13.55 28.32
C TYR A 310 39.55 14.77 29.02
N MET A 311 38.80 15.45 29.89
CA MET A 311 39.29 16.61 30.64
C MET A 311 40.33 16.21 31.67
N ASP A 312 40.09 15.15 32.45
CA ASP A 312 41.05 14.59 33.40
C ASP A 312 42.33 14.13 32.68
N TRP A 313 42.20 13.54 31.49
CA TRP A 313 43.35 13.17 30.68
C TRP A 313 44.13 14.38 30.14
N LEU A 314 43.44 15.47 29.79
CA LEU A 314 44.07 16.73 29.36
C LEU A 314 44.83 17.39 30.50
N ILE A 315 44.24 17.42 31.70
CA ILE A 315 44.87 17.95 32.93
C ILE A 315 46.09 17.09 33.30
N GLU A 316 45.96 15.77 33.28
CA GLU A 316 47.10 14.86 33.52
C GLU A 316 48.19 15.01 32.43
N ALA A 317 47.82 15.26 31.18
CA ALA A 317 48.78 15.53 30.12
C ALA A 317 49.49 16.89 30.30
N GLU A 318 48.80 17.89 30.85
CA GLU A 318 49.33 19.23 31.14
C GLU A 318 50.23 19.23 32.40
N ASP A 319 49.90 18.42 33.41
CA ASP A 319 50.73 18.19 34.61
C ASP A 319 52.00 17.35 34.31
N VAL A 320 52.04 16.63 33.18
CA VAL A 320 53.21 15.85 32.74
C VAL A 320 54.25 16.70 31.99
N ASP A 321 53.99 17.98 31.75
CA ASP A 321 54.92 18.89 31.07
C ASP A 321 55.95 19.57 32.00
N GLU A 322 56.01 19.25 33.30
CA GLU A 322 57.12 19.68 34.19
C GLU A 322 58.35 18.75 34.16
N GLU A 323 58.29 17.55 33.58
CA GLU A 323 59.49 16.73 33.31
C GLU A 323 59.42 16.09 31.91
N GLY A 324 59.78 16.90 30.91
CA GLY A 324 59.62 16.66 29.47
C GLY A 324 60.37 15.49 28.83
N ASN A 325 60.10 14.23 29.24
CA ASN A 325 60.63 13.07 28.51
C ASN A 325 59.71 11.84 28.40
N LYS A 326 58.39 11.97 28.61
CA LYS A 326 57.44 10.82 28.49
C LYS A 326 56.27 11.01 27.52
N ALA A 327 56.02 12.21 27.00
CA ALA A 327 54.91 12.47 26.07
C ALA A 327 55.01 11.68 24.74
N ALA A 328 56.21 11.51 24.19
CA ALA A 328 56.43 10.75 22.96
C ALA A 328 56.18 9.23 23.14
N ILE A 329 56.42 8.71 24.34
CA ILE A 329 56.24 7.28 24.67
C ILE A 329 54.75 6.97 24.91
N ALA A 330 54.00 7.89 25.53
CA ALA A 330 52.56 7.76 25.74
C ALA A 330 51.77 7.78 24.42
N LYS A 331 52.10 8.72 23.51
CA LYS A 331 51.49 8.83 22.17
C LYS A 331 51.74 7.58 21.31
N LYS A 332 52.93 6.99 21.41
CA LYS A 332 53.33 5.76 20.68
C LYS A 332 52.69 4.49 21.26
N LYS A 333 52.43 4.44 22.58
CA LYS A 333 51.67 3.35 23.24
C LYS A 333 50.17 3.43 22.93
N MET A 334 49.61 4.64 22.86
CA MET A 334 48.21 4.90 22.51
C MET A 334 47.87 4.47 21.08
N MET A 335 48.70 4.86 20.09
CA MET A 335 48.51 4.44 18.69
C MET A 335 48.61 2.92 18.49
N LYS A 336 49.40 2.23 19.33
CA LYS A 336 49.55 0.77 19.31
C LYS A 336 48.36 0.02 19.95
N LYS A 337 47.63 0.68 20.87
CA LYS A 337 46.45 0.11 21.56
C LYS A 337 45.15 0.28 20.76
N PHE A 338 45.06 1.31 19.92
CA PHE A 338 43.86 1.60 19.10
C PHE A 338 43.97 1.19 17.62
N GLY A 339 45.06 0.53 17.20
CA GLY A 339 45.10 -0.23 15.94
C GLY A 339 45.06 0.60 14.66
N TRP A 340 45.60 1.82 14.65
CA TRP A 340 45.76 2.63 13.43
C TRP A 340 47.18 2.49 12.89
N TYR A 341 47.49 1.36 12.25
CA TYR A 341 48.58 1.29 11.28
C TYR A 341 48.17 0.32 10.17
N LYS A 342 47.97 0.85 8.97
CA LYS A 342 47.91 0.06 7.74
C LYS A 342 49.33 0.02 7.18
N HIS A 343 49.87 -1.19 7.04
CA HIS A 343 51.21 -1.47 6.52
C HIS A 343 51.34 -0.99 5.07
N SER A 344 52.40 -0.25 4.75
CA SER A 344 53.18 -0.46 3.52
C SER A 344 54.56 0.14 3.69
N GLU A 345 55.57 -0.72 3.52
CA GLU A 345 56.98 -0.42 3.22
C GLU A 345 57.04 0.38 1.90
N ASP A 346 58.01 1.26 1.62
CA ASP A 346 59.46 1.07 1.69
C ASP A 346 60.22 2.43 1.61
N GLY A 347 61.37 2.51 2.29
CA GLY A 347 62.62 3.09 1.77
C GLY A 347 62.81 4.60 1.53
N GLY A 348 63.61 5.23 2.40
CA GLY A 348 64.87 5.86 1.95
C GLY A 348 65.01 7.39 1.90
N SER A 349 65.95 7.87 2.72
CA SER A 349 66.88 9.01 2.59
C SER A 349 66.42 10.46 2.78
N ASP A 350 67.19 11.12 3.65
CA ASP A 350 67.32 12.55 3.94
C ASP A 350 67.49 13.45 2.72
N SER A 351 66.94 14.67 2.81
CA SER A 351 67.63 15.91 2.45
C SER A 351 66.76 17.11 2.83
N ASP A 352 67.28 17.96 3.71
CA ASP A 352 66.92 19.38 3.79
C ASP A 352 67.09 20.01 2.41
N ASP A 353 66.09 20.76 1.92
CA ASP A 353 66.31 21.77 0.89
C ASP A 353 65.19 22.83 0.91
N ASP A 354 65.66 24.07 0.89
CA ASP A 354 64.93 25.32 0.77
C ASP A 354 63.97 25.35 -0.43
N ILE A 355 62.71 25.71 -0.21
CA ILE A 355 61.82 26.10 -1.31
C ILE A 355 61.95 27.60 -1.53
N ALA A 356 62.83 27.92 -2.47
CA ALA A 356 63.00 29.20 -3.10
C ALA A 356 61.68 29.73 -3.69
N TYR A 357 61.45 31.03 -3.46
CA TYR A 357 60.59 31.86 -4.29
C TYR A 357 61.07 31.77 -5.75
N LEU A 358 60.20 31.30 -6.64
CA LEU A 358 60.35 31.52 -8.08
C LEU A 358 59.26 32.49 -8.52
N ASP A 359 59.64 33.77 -8.53
CA ASP A 359 59.19 34.72 -9.55
C ASP A 359 59.79 34.25 -10.87
N ASP A 360 58.95 33.98 -11.88
CA ASP A 360 59.41 34.08 -13.26
C ASP A 360 58.28 34.60 -14.17
N ASP A 361 58.69 35.57 -14.97
CA ASP A 361 57.90 36.53 -15.72
C ASP A 361 57.65 35.97 -17.14
N SER A 362 56.41 35.98 -17.65
CA SER A 362 56.20 35.89 -19.10
C SER A 362 54.85 36.49 -19.54
N GLY A 363 54.96 37.60 -20.28
CA GLY A 363 53.89 38.43 -20.83
C GLY A 363 52.94 37.78 -21.85
N PHE A 364 52.73 36.46 -21.80
CA PHE A 364 51.62 35.76 -22.43
C PHE A 364 50.48 35.47 -21.43
N CYS A 365 50.76 35.54 -20.12
CA CYS A 365 49.79 35.31 -19.05
C CYS A 365 48.81 36.48 -18.83
N ALA A 366 49.13 37.71 -19.25
CA ALA A 366 48.29 38.89 -18.99
C ALA A 366 46.90 38.85 -19.66
N SER A 367 46.78 38.24 -20.85
CA SER A 367 45.51 38.04 -21.57
C SER A 367 44.64 36.97 -20.91
N LEU A 368 45.29 35.87 -20.47
CA LEU A 368 44.65 34.76 -19.76
C LEU A 368 44.26 35.16 -18.32
N ASP A 369 45.06 36.00 -17.66
CA ASP A 369 44.77 36.59 -16.35
C ASP A 369 43.67 37.65 -16.43
N GLN A 370 43.62 38.48 -17.48
CA GLN A 370 42.48 39.40 -17.69
C GLN A 370 41.18 38.61 -17.92
N LEU A 371 41.20 37.55 -18.73
CA LEU A 371 40.05 36.65 -18.91
C LEU A 371 39.67 35.93 -17.61
N CYS A 372 40.65 35.51 -16.81
CA CYS A 372 40.42 34.85 -15.53
C CYS A 372 39.85 35.81 -14.48
N GLN A 373 40.36 37.04 -14.40
CA GLN A 373 39.84 38.11 -13.53
C GLN A 373 38.45 38.58 -13.96
N LEU A 374 38.18 38.66 -15.27
CA LEU A 374 36.87 38.99 -15.82
C LEU A 374 35.86 37.87 -15.53
N ASN A 375 36.26 36.61 -15.71
CA ASN A 375 35.46 35.43 -15.36
C ASN A 375 35.16 35.38 -13.85
N HIS A 376 36.16 35.63 -13.00
CA HIS A 376 35.98 35.71 -11.54
C HIS A 376 35.02 36.83 -11.13
N THR A 377 35.14 38.01 -11.76
CA THR A 377 34.26 39.16 -11.50
C THR A 377 32.83 38.90 -11.99
N LEU A 378 32.66 38.34 -13.19
CA LEU A 378 31.36 37.93 -13.73
C LEU A 378 30.71 36.86 -12.85
N ARG A 379 31.46 35.85 -12.42
CA ARG A 379 30.96 34.79 -11.54
C ARG A 379 30.56 35.32 -10.17
N LYS A 380 31.31 36.27 -9.62
CA LYS A 380 30.98 36.98 -8.37
C LYS A 380 29.68 37.78 -8.54
N ASN A 381 29.53 38.53 -9.63
CA ASN A 381 28.33 39.31 -9.92
C ASN A 381 27.10 38.42 -10.15
N CYS A 382 27.24 37.30 -10.88
CA CYS A 382 26.18 36.30 -11.03
C CYS A 382 25.77 35.69 -9.67
N ARG A 383 26.72 35.40 -8.79
CA ARG A 383 26.44 34.88 -7.45
C ARG A 383 25.67 35.88 -6.59
N VAL A 384 26.00 37.17 -6.70
CA VAL A 384 25.24 38.25 -6.04
C VAL A 384 23.84 38.32 -6.63
N ALA A 385 23.70 38.32 -7.95
CA ALA A 385 22.41 38.40 -8.66
C ALA A 385 21.45 37.24 -8.28
N VAL A 386 21.92 35.99 -8.30
CA VAL A 386 21.12 34.79 -7.97
C VAL A 386 20.62 34.81 -6.52
N LYS A 387 21.37 35.44 -5.61
CA LYS A 387 20.97 35.56 -4.19
C LYS A 387 20.02 36.72 -3.90
N THR A 388 19.71 37.57 -4.88
CA THR A 388 18.82 38.71 -4.65
C THR A 388 17.36 38.28 -4.50
N THR A 389 16.61 38.99 -3.66
CA THR A 389 15.16 38.82 -3.49
C THR A 389 14.41 39.05 -4.81
N ASN A 390 14.90 39.95 -5.66
CA ASN A 390 14.30 40.25 -6.96
C ASN A 390 14.38 39.06 -7.92
N PHE A 391 15.52 38.35 -7.94
CA PHE A 391 15.68 37.14 -8.74
C PHE A 391 14.73 36.03 -8.28
N TYR A 392 14.53 35.89 -6.97
CA TYR A 392 13.53 34.97 -6.41
C TYR A 392 12.11 35.28 -6.90
N TRP A 393 11.65 36.53 -6.79
CA TRP A 393 10.31 36.94 -7.26
C TRP A 393 10.14 36.79 -8.77
N LEU A 394 11.20 37.03 -9.54
CA LEU A 394 11.20 36.83 -10.98
C LEU A 394 10.97 35.35 -11.33
N VAL A 395 11.73 34.43 -10.71
CA VAL A 395 11.56 32.99 -10.93
C VAL A 395 10.15 32.54 -10.51
N LEU A 396 9.65 33.05 -9.38
CA LEU A 396 8.29 32.79 -8.90
C LEU A 396 7.23 33.20 -9.93
N LEU A 397 7.37 34.39 -10.50
CA LEU A 397 6.47 34.92 -11.53
C LEU A 397 6.49 34.04 -12.78
N LEU A 398 7.68 33.58 -13.22
CA LEU A 398 7.80 32.68 -14.37
C LEU A 398 7.10 31.33 -14.13
N VAL A 399 7.22 30.78 -12.92
CA VAL A 399 6.51 29.55 -12.53
C VAL A 399 5.00 29.78 -12.54
N PHE A 400 4.53 30.90 -11.99
CA PHE A 400 3.11 31.26 -12.00
C PHE A 400 2.56 31.41 -13.42
N LEU A 401 3.24 32.17 -14.28
CA LEU A 401 2.85 32.34 -15.69
C LEU A 401 2.80 31.00 -16.44
N ASN A 402 3.76 30.12 -16.18
CA ASN A 402 3.77 28.79 -16.78
C ASN A 402 2.62 27.90 -16.28
N THR A 403 2.24 28.02 -15.02
CA THR A 403 1.11 27.31 -14.42
C THR A 403 -0.21 27.79 -15.03
N VAL A 404 -0.40 29.11 -15.15
CA VAL A 404 -1.59 29.70 -15.79
C VAL A 404 -1.70 29.27 -17.27
N ALA A 405 -0.59 29.29 -18.00
CA ALA A 405 -0.57 28.85 -19.39
C ALA A 405 -0.94 27.36 -19.54
N SER A 406 -0.54 26.52 -18.58
CA SER A 406 -0.91 25.09 -18.58
C SER A 406 -2.36 24.89 -18.16
N ALA A 407 -2.86 25.69 -17.21
CA ALA A 407 -4.25 25.62 -16.75
C ALA A 407 -5.28 26.11 -17.80
N SER A 408 -4.86 26.92 -18.77
CA SER A 408 -5.74 27.39 -19.84
C SER A 408 -6.11 26.32 -20.89
N GLU A 409 -5.42 25.18 -20.91
CA GLU A 409 -5.67 24.10 -21.86
C GLU A 409 -7.07 23.48 -21.62
N HIS A 410 -7.90 23.46 -22.65
CA HIS A 410 -9.25 22.86 -22.57
C HIS A 410 -9.67 22.21 -23.89
N TYR A 411 -10.63 21.28 -23.78
CA TYR A 411 -11.21 20.61 -24.94
C TYR A 411 -11.94 21.60 -25.84
N GLY A 412 -11.69 21.54 -27.15
CA GLY A 412 -12.29 22.46 -28.12
C GLY A 412 -11.70 23.87 -28.14
N GLN A 413 -10.49 24.06 -27.60
CA GLN A 413 -9.87 25.38 -27.52
C GLN A 413 -9.67 26.05 -28.89
N PRO A 414 -9.76 27.39 -28.97
CA PRO A 414 -9.56 28.13 -30.20
C PRO A 414 -8.09 28.09 -30.67
N LYS A 415 -7.87 28.22 -31.98
CA LYS A 415 -6.53 28.15 -32.60
C LYS A 415 -5.54 29.17 -32.03
N TRP A 416 -6.00 30.37 -31.65
CA TRP A 416 -5.13 31.40 -31.06
C TRP A 416 -4.50 30.95 -29.73
N LEU A 417 -5.23 30.17 -28.92
CA LEU A 417 -4.71 29.65 -27.66
C LEU A 417 -3.66 28.55 -27.91
N THR A 418 -3.86 27.78 -28.98
CA THR A 418 -2.87 26.78 -29.45
C THR A 418 -1.59 27.47 -29.94
N GLU A 419 -1.69 28.61 -30.61
CA GLU A 419 -0.51 29.39 -31.00
C GLU A 419 0.16 30.09 -29.81
N MET A 420 -0.61 30.57 -28.83
CA MET A 420 -0.06 31.10 -27.57
C MET A 420 0.76 30.03 -26.82
N GLN A 421 0.42 28.75 -26.95
CA GLN A 421 1.20 27.65 -26.37
C GLN A 421 2.57 27.47 -27.04
N ARG A 422 2.75 27.91 -28.29
CA ARG A 422 4.08 28.00 -28.92
C ARG A 422 4.98 28.99 -28.15
N ALA A 423 4.40 30.02 -27.53
CA ALA A 423 5.12 30.96 -26.68
C ALA A 423 5.59 30.34 -25.34
N ASN A 424 5.08 29.18 -24.91
CA ASN A 424 5.63 28.46 -23.76
C ASN A 424 7.08 27.98 -23.98
N LYS A 425 7.55 27.90 -25.24
CA LYS A 425 8.98 27.68 -25.56
C LYS A 425 9.86 28.81 -24.99
N ILE A 426 9.32 30.04 -24.91
CA ILE A 426 10.02 31.19 -24.32
C ILE A 426 10.18 31.00 -22.80
N LEU A 427 9.15 30.51 -22.12
CA LEU A 427 9.23 30.22 -20.69
C LEU A 427 10.25 29.11 -20.40
N LEU A 428 10.30 28.06 -21.23
CA LEU A 428 11.35 27.04 -21.14
C LEU A 428 12.73 27.66 -21.33
N LEU A 429 12.92 28.51 -22.34
CA LEU A 429 14.19 29.22 -22.55
C LEU A 429 14.59 30.03 -21.32
N LEU A 430 13.68 30.79 -20.72
CA LEU A 430 13.97 31.56 -19.50
C LEU A 430 14.38 30.64 -18.32
N PHE A 431 13.76 29.47 -18.18
CA PHE A 431 14.18 28.46 -17.20
C PHE A 431 15.54 27.84 -17.51
N THR A 432 15.88 27.63 -18.79
CA THR A 432 17.24 27.18 -19.17
C THR A 432 18.29 28.21 -18.79
N LEU A 433 18.02 29.50 -19.02
CA LEU A 433 18.93 30.59 -18.67
C LEU A 433 19.12 30.71 -17.16
N GLU A 434 18.03 30.58 -16.40
CA GLU A 434 18.09 30.51 -14.93
C GLU A 434 18.99 29.36 -14.45
N MET A 435 18.80 28.15 -14.99
CA MET A 435 19.58 26.97 -14.65
C MET A 435 21.08 27.16 -14.97
N LEU A 436 21.39 27.64 -16.17
CA LEU A 436 22.76 27.89 -16.61
C LEU A 436 23.44 28.96 -15.75
N MET A 437 22.73 30.04 -15.40
CA MET A 437 23.23 31.09 -14.53
C MET A 437 23.55 30.56 -13.13
N LYS A 438 22.71 29.69 -12.55
CA LYS A 438 22.95 29.03 -11.25
C LYS A 438 24.17 28.09 -11.31
N MET A 439 24.28 27.29 -12.37
CA MET A 439 25.38 26.34 -12.55
C MET A 439 26.73 27.07 -12.67
N TYR A 440 26.75 28.19 -13.39
CA TYR A 440 27.92 29.07 -13.50
C TYR A 440 28.27 29.78 -12.18
N ALA A 441 27.27 30.35 -11.49
CA ALA A 441 27.47 31.11 -10.25
C ALA A 441 28.00 30.26 -9.07
N PHE A 442 27.43 29.06 -8.87
CA PHE A 442 27.80 28.18 -7.76
C PHE A 442 28.95 27.24 -8.13
N GLY A 443 29.11 26.90 -9.42
CA GLY A 443 30.00 25.83 -9.87
C GLY A 443 29.29 24.49 -9.91
N LEU A 444 29.70 23.65 -10.86
CA LEU A 444 29.00 22.42 -11.23
C LEU A 444 28.85 21.43 -10.05
N GLN A 445 29.91 21.23 -9.27
CA GLN A 445 29.89 20.31 -8.11
C GLN A 445 28.94 20.77 -7.01
N ILE A 446 28.97 22.06 -6.65
CA ILE A 446 28.13 22.62 -5.58
C ILE A 446 26.65 22.66 -6.02
N TYR A 447 26.40 22.96 -7.30
CA TYR A 447 25.06 22.92 -7.89
C TYR A 447 24.43 21.53 -7.72
N PHE A 448 25.17 20.47 -8.08
CA PHE A 448 24.69 19.10 -7.93
C PHE A 448 24.72 18.56 -6.50
N MET A 449 25.20 19.29 -5.48
CA MET A 449 25.03 18.86 -4.08
C MET A 449 23.62 19.15 -3.55
N ALA A 450 22.94 20.19 -4.07
CA ALA A 450 21.60 20.56 -3.62
C ALA A 450 20.50 19.77 -4.34
N LEU A 451 19.62 19.10 -3.59
CA LEU A 451 18.51 18.29 -4.13
C LEU A 451 17.58 19.08 -5.07
N PHE A 452 17.20 20.30 -4.69
CA PHE A 452 16.30 21.12 -5.50
C PHE A 452 16.93 21.61 -6.80
N ASN A 453 18.25 21.82 -6.83
CA ASN A 453 18.97 22.13 -8.07
C ASN A 453 19.05 20.90 -8.99
N ARG A 454 19.21 19.69 -8.43
CA ARG A 454 19.09 18.44 -9.23
C ARG A 454 17.71 18.31 -9.88
N PHE A 455 16.66 18.60 -9.12
CA PHE A 455 15.28 18.57 -9.62
C PHE A 455 15.05 19.63 -10.70
N ASP A 456 15.53 20.86 -10.51
CA ASP A 456 15.47 21.93 -11.50
C ASP A 456 16.13 21.52 -12.83
N CYS A 457 17.32 20.93 -12.76
CA CYS A 457 18.02 20.40 -13.92
C CYS A 457 17.20 19.30 -14.63
N PHE A 458 16.61 18.37 -13.89
CA PHE A 458 15.74 17.33 -14.44
C PHE A 458 14.52 17.92 -15.19
N VAL A 459 13.84 18.89 -14.60
CA VAL A 459 12.65 19.53 -15.20
C VAL A 459 13.00 20.31 -16.47
N VAL A 460 14.12 21.03 -16.46
CA VAL A 460 14.59 21.80 -17.63
C VAL A 460 15.04 20.86 -18.76
N CYS A 461 15.84 19.84 -18.46
CA CYS A 461 16.26 18.85 -19.45
C CYS A 461 15.06 18.07 -20.02
N GLY A 462 14.10 17.67 -19.18
CA GLY A 462 12.87 17.01 -19.62
C GLY A 462 12.02 17.89 -20.54
N GLY A 463 11.94 19.19 -20.28
CA GLY A 463 11.23 20.15 -21.15
C GLY A 463 11.91 20.40 -22.49
N ILE A 464 13.25 20.44 -22.53
CA ILE A 464 14.02 20.50 -23.79
C ILE A 464 13.79 19.22 -24.59
N LEU A 465 13.92 18.06 -23.93
CA LEU A 465 13.71 16.75 -24.52
C LEU A 465 12.30 16.65 -25.12
N GLU A 466 11.26 17.01 -24.38
CA GLU A 466 9.88 17.09 -24.89
C GLU A 466 9.81 17.94 -26.16
N THR A 467 10.36 19.16 -26.13
CA THR A 467 10.27 20.09 -27.26
C THR A 467 10.95 19.52 -28.51
N LEU A 468 12.11 18.88 -28.34
CA LEU A 468 12.82 18.24 -29.45
C LEU A 468 12.02 17.05 -30.01
N LEU A 469 11.48 16.18 -29.15
CA LEU A 469 10.77 14.98 -29.61
C LEU A 469 9.44 15.28 -30.29
N VAL A 470 8.76 16.36 -29.90
CA VAL A 470 7.57 16.85 -30.59
C VAL A 470 7.91 17.43 -31.97
N GLU A 471 9.01 18.20 -32.08
CA GLU A 471 9.41 18.84 -33.34
C GLU A 471 9.93 17.81 -34.37
N PHE A 472 10.56 16.72 -33.90
CA PHE A 472 11.04 15.64 -34.76
C PHE A 472 10.00 14.55 -35.05
N GLU A 473 8.76 14.69 -34.56
CA GLU A 473 7.64 13.73 -34.77
C GLU A 473 7.98 12.25 -34.44
N VAL A 474 8.87 12.01 -33.47
CA VAL A 474 9.42 10.66 -33.19
C VAL A 474 8.47 9.78 -32.37
N ILE A 475 7.54 10.37 -31.60
CA ILE A 475 6.74 9.64 -30.59
C ILE A 475 5.24 9.57 -30.96
N PRO A 476 4.56 8.44 -30.69
CA PRO A 476 3.10 8.32 -30.80
C PRO A 476 2.33 9.35 -29.94
N PRO A 477 1.10 9.72 -30.32
CA PRO A 477 0.34 10.81 -29.68
C PRO A 477 0.11 10.64 -28.16
N ILE A 478 0.09 9.41 -27.65
CA ILE A 478 -0.03 9.12 -26.20
C ILE A 478 1.22 9.57 -25.44
N GLY A 479 2.41 9.37 -26.00
CA GLY A 479 3.67 9.76 -25.36
C GLY A 479 3.83 11.29 -25.28
N ILE A 480 3.28 12.03 -26.25
CA ILE A 480 3.26 13.50 -26.24
C ILE A 480 2.40 14.02 -25.08
N SER A 481 1.30 13.35 -24.73
CA SER A 481 0.46 13.74 -23.58
C SER A 481 1.17 13.54 -22.25
N VAL A 482 1.90 12.44 -22.06
CA VAL A 482 2.67 12.19 -20.82
C VAL A 482 3.82 13.19 -20.66
N LEU A 483 4.54 13.49 -21.75
CA LEU A 483 5.63 14.46 -21.70
C LEU A 483 5.14 15.88 -21.36
N ARG A 484 3.93 16.26 -21.81
CA ARG A 484 3.30 17.52 -21.41
C ARG A 484 3.06 17.63 -19.90
N CYS A 485 2.84 16.51 -19.20
CA CYS A 485 2.71 16.50 -17.74
C CYS A 485 4.02 16.87 -17.01
N ILE A 486 5.21 16.71 -17.63
CA ILE A 486 6.49 17.13 -17.04
C ILE A 486 6.50 18.64 -16.79
N ARG A 487 5.76 19.43 -17.58
CA ARG A 487 5.63 20.87 -17.38
C ARG A 487 5.02 21.21 -16.02
N LEU A 488 4.10 20.39 -15.52
CA LEU A 488 3.48 20.57 -14.19
C LEU A 488 4.51 20.46 -13.07
N LEU A 489 5.60 19.71 -13.25
CA LEU A 489 6.66 19.61 -12.24
C LEU A 489 7.33 20.95 -11.92
N ARG A 490 7.21 21.95 -12.81
CA ARG A 490 7.74 23.30 -12.59
C ARG A 490 7.06 24.01 -11.42
N ILE A 491 5.82 23.65 -11.06
CA ILE A 491 5.15 24.20 -9.87
C ILE A 491 5.91 23.86 -8.59
N PHE A 492 6.59 22.72 -8.54
CA PHE A 492 7.40 22.33 -7.40
C PHE A 492 8.68 23.17 -7.25
N LYS A 493 9.03 24.05 -8.21
CA LYS A 493 10.10 25.07 -8.03
C LYS A 493 9.74 26.13 -6.98
N MET A 494 8.51 26.13 -6.48
CA MET A 494 8.04 26.85 -5.28
C MET A 494 8.69 26.30 -3.97
N THR A 495 9.96 25.89 -4.03
CA THR A 495 10.71 25.17 -2.97
C THR A 495 11.15 26.06 -1.81
N HIS A 496 10.98 27.37 -1.93
CA HIS A 496 11.36 28.33 -0.88
C HIS A 496 10.29 28.43 0.22
N TRP A 497 9.18 27.71 0.06
CA TRP A 497 8.21 27.53 1.14
C TRP A 497 8.83 26.59 2.17
N ALA A 498 9.48 27.18 3.18
CA ALA A 498 10.09 26.45 4.30
C ALA A 498 9.13 25.42 4.89
N ALA A 499 7.84 25.78 5.03
CA ALA A 499 6.79 24.88 5.49
C ALA A 499 6.62 23.62 4.62
N LEU A 500 6.68 23.74 3.28
CA LEU A 500 6.58 22.59 2.37
C LEU A 500 7.85 21.73 2.42
N SER A 501 9.02 22.36 2.49
CA SER A 501 10.31 21.65 2.61
C SER A 501 10.41 20.87 3.92
N ASP A 502 9.96 21.46 5.03
CA ASP A 502 9.92 20.81 6.34
C ASP A 502 8.93 19.63 6.34
N LEU A 503 7.78 19.77 5.67
CA LEU A 503 6.79 18.70 5.52
C LEU A 503 7.33 17.55 4.66
N VAL A 504 7.94 17.84 3.51
CA VAL A 504 8.55 16.83 2.62
C VAL A 504 9.70 16.11 3.32
N THR A 505 10.55 16.83 4.04
CA THR A 505 11.66 16.23 4.80
C THR A 505 11.12 15.33 5.91
N SER A 506 10.06 15.75 6.61
CA SER A 506 9.40 14.93 7.63
C SER A 506 8.79 13.65 7.03
N LEU A 507 8.15 13.75 5.87
CA LEU A 507 7.60 12.59 5.15
C LEU A 507 8.69 11.62 4.68
N LEU A 508 9.82 12.14 4.16
CA LEU A 508 10.95 11.31 3.74
C LEU A 508 11.61 10.60 4.94
N ASN A 509 11.65 11.25 6.11
CA ASN A 509 12.17 10.64 7.32
C ASN A 509 11.27 9.49 7.83
N SER A 510 9.95 9.57 7.65
CA SER A 510 9.02 8.47 7.98
C SER A 510 8.86 7.43 6.86
N MET A 511 9.41 7.67 5.67
CA MET A 511 9.23 6.81 4.47
C MET A 511 9.60 5.35 4.73
N LYS A 512 10.65 5.08 5.51
CA LYS A 512 11.03 3.69 5.83
C LYS A 512 9.93 2.94 6.60
N ALA A 513 9.24 3.62 7.52
CA ALA A 513 8.13 3.05 8.27
C ALA A 513 6.90 2.88 7.36
N ILE A 514 6.57 3.91 6.57
CA ILE A 514 5.47 3.90 5.59
C ILE A 514 5.63 2.75 4.60
N CYS A 515 6.81 2.60 3.99
CA CYS A 515 7.08 1.54 3.02
C CYS A 515 6.93 0.15 3.63
N SER A 516 7.35 -0.06 4.87
CA SER A 516 7.19 -1.36 5.55
C SER A 516 5.72 -1.71 5.77
N LEU A 517 4.88 -0.71 6.03
CA LEU A 517 3.46 -0.92 6.28
C LEU A 517 2.68 -1.07 4.97
N LEU A 518 2.97 -0.23 3.96
CA LEU A 518 2.41 -0.38 2.62
C LEU A 518 2.76 -1.75 2.02
N LEU A 519 3.97 -2.27 2.27
CA LEU A 519 4.35 -3.62 1.86
C LEU A 519 3.49 -4.69 2.54
N LEU A 520 3.17 -4.52 3.82
CA LEU A 520 2.25 -5.44 4.52
C LEU A 520 0.84 -5.37 3.95
N LEU A 521 0.30 -4.16 3.77
CA LEU A 521 -1.02 -3.95 3.18
C LEU A 521 -1.09 -4.56 1.78
N PHE A 522 -0.06 -4.33 0.96
CA PHE A 522 0.04 -4.89 -0.38
C PHE A 522 0.14 -6.42 -0.34
N LEU A 523 0.93 -7.00 0.57
CA LEU A 523 0.99 -8.45 0.76
C LEU A 523 -0.39 -9.02 1.15
N PHE A 524 -1.11 -8.35 2.04
CA PHE A 524 -2.46 -8.73 2.42
C PHE A 524 -3.42 -8.71 1.22
N LEU A 525 -3.38 -7.65 0.42
CA LEU A 525 -4.18 -7.54 -0.80
C LEU A 525 -3.83 -8.64 -1.82
N ILE A 526 -2.55 -9.01 -1.97
CA ILE A 526 -2.15 -10.12 -2.84
C ILE A 526 -2.75 -11.45 -2.35
N ILE A 527 -2.69 -11.73 -1.04
CA ILE A 527 -3.23 -12.98 -0.48
C ILE A 527 -4.73 -13.06 -0.76
N PHE A 528 -5.49 -12.00 -0.49
CA PHE A 528 -6.93 -12.00 -0.75
C PHE A 528 -7.26 -12.01 -2.24
N ALA A 529 -6.54 -11.26 -3.08
CA ALA A 529 -6.73 -11.31 -4.52
C ALA A 529 -6.53 -12.72 -5.08
N LEU A 530 -5.44 -13.40 -4.67
CA LEU A 530 -5.19 -14.79 -5.06
C LEU A 530 -6.24 -15.75 -4.51
N LEU A 531 -6.73 -15.54 -3.28
CA LEU A 531 -7.78 -16.36 -2.68
C LEU A 531 -9.10 -16.17 -3.44
N GLY A 532 -9.44 -14.92 -3.76
CA GLY A 532 -10.58 -14.57 -4.58
C GLY A 532 -10.51 -15.19 -5.97
N MET A 533 -9.35 -15.22 -6.61
CA MET A 533 -9.17 -15.95 -7.88
C MET A 533 -9.44 -17.45 -7.75
N GLN A 534 -9.07 -18.09 -6.63
CA GLN A 534 -9.38 -19.51 -6.41
C GLN A 534 -10.86 -19.76 -6.12
N LEU A 535 -11.51 -18.84 -5.40
CA LEU A 535 -12.91 -19.00 -5.00
C LEU A 535 -13.89 -18.59 -6.11
N PHE A 536 -13.60 -17.50 -6.83
CA PHE A 536 -14.55 -16.83 -7.72
C PHE A 536 -14.07 -16.71 -9.17
N GLY A 537 -12.82 -17.07 -9.47
CA GLY A 537 -12.27 -16.92 -10.81
C GLY A 537 -13.07 -17.70 -11.85
N GLY A 538 -13.48 -17.03 -12.92
CA GLY A 538 -14.29 -17.59 -13.99
C GLY A 538 -15.76 -17.83 -13.65
N LYS A 539 -16.21 -17.51 -12.42
CA LYS A 539 -17.59 -17.80 -11.97
C LYS A 539 -18.56 -16.62 -12.08
N PHE A 540 -18.10 -15.42 -12.41
CA PHE A 540 -18.93 -14.21 -12.48
C PHE A 540 -19.62 -14.01 -13.85
N ASN A 541 -19.66 -15.06 -14.67
CA ASN A 541 -20.33 -15.06 -15.97
C ASN A 541 -21.79 -15.50 -15.81
N PHE A 542 -22.64 -14.57 -15.35
CA PHE A 542 -24.08 -14.83 -15.15
C PHE A 542 -24.90 -14.73 -16.44
N ASP A 543 -24.59 -13.73 -17.27
CA ASP A 543 -25.25 -13.45 -18.54
C ASP A 543 -24.21 -13.06 -19.60
N GLU A 544 -24.34 -13.59 -20.82
CA GLU A 544 -23.43 -13.29 -21.93
C GLU A 544 -23.47 -11.80 -22.36
N THR A 545 -24.52 -11.07 -21.99
CA THR A 545 -24.79 -9.70 -22.46
C THR A 545 -24.32 -8.60 -21.49
N GLN A 546 -24.14 -8.91 -20.20
CA GLN A 546 -23.66 -7.96 -19.19
C GLN A 546 -22.49 -8.53 -18.40
N MET A 547 -21.27 -8.23 -18.85
CA MET A 547 -20.06 -8.56 -18.10
C MET A 547 -19.91 -7.62 -16.91
N LYS A 548 -19.87 -8.20 -15.70
CA LYS A 548 -19.52 -7.47 -14.48
C LYS A 548 -18.08 -6.98 -14.57
N ARG A 549 -17.83 -5.73 -14.15
CA ARG A 549 -16.49 -5.12 -14.24
C ARG A 549 -15.56 -5.60 -13.12
N SER A 550 -16.11 -5.85 -11.93
CA SER A 550 -15.34 -6.21 -10.74
C SER A 550 -15.33 -7.73 -10.53
N THR A 551 -14.41 -8.41 -11.22
CA THR A 551 -14.30 -9.88 -11.20
C THR A 551 -12.96 -10.38 -10.64
N PHE A 552 -12.86 -11.71 -10.48
CA PHE A 552 -11.64 -12.38 -10.02
C PHE A 552 -10.97 -13.22 -11.14
N ASP A 553 -11.17 -12.84 -12.40
CA ASP A 553 -10.73 -13.65 -13.57
C ASP A 553 -9.25 -13.48 -13.92
N SER A 554 -8.61 -12.42 -13.40
CA SER A 554 -7.19 -12.18 -13.58
C SER A 554 -6.60 -11.51 -12.35
N PHE A 555 -5.30 -11.71 -12.10
CA PHE A 555 -4.65 -11.15 -10.93
C PHE A 555 -4.73 -9.61 -10.81
N PRO A 556 -4.49 -8.81 -11.87
CA PRO A 556 -4.66 -7.36 -11.76
C PRO A 556 -6.10 -6.93 -11.48
N GLN A 557 -7.08 -7.62 -12.08
CA GLN A 557 -8.50 -7.32 -11.87
C GLN A 557 -8.93 -7.71 -10.44
N ALA A 558 -8.54 -8.89 -9.96
CA ALA A 558 -8.76 -9.34 -8.59
C ALA A 558 -8.14 -8.38 -7.56
N LEU A 559 -6.93 -7.87 -7.84
CA LEU A 559 -6.27 -6.88 -6.99
C LEU A 559 -7.07 -5.56 -6.93
N LEU A 560 -7.56 -5.08 -8.08
CA LEU A 560 -8.43 -3.90 -8.14
C LEU A 560 -9.76 -4.13 -7.41
N THR A 561 -10.37 -5.31 -7.54
CA THR A 561 -11.61 -5.64 -6.84
C THR A 561 -11.40 -5.76 -5.33
N CYS A 562 -10.30 -6.34 -4.86
CA CYS A 562 -9.92 -6.27 -3.43
C CYS A 562 -9.65 -4.84 -2.96
N PHE A 563 -9.06 -3.99 -3.82
CA PHE A 563 -8.85 -2.57 -3.51
C PHE A 563 -10.17 -1.79 -3.44
N GLN A 564 -11.14 -2.08 -4.31
CA GLN A 564 -12.50 -1.53 -4.24
C GLN A 564 -13.21 -1.93 -2.95
N ILE A 565 -13.12 -3.21 -2.55
CA ILE A 565 -13.68 -3.66 -1.26
C ILE A 565 -12.99 -2.96 -0.08
N LEU A 566 -11.69 -2.68 -0.21
CA LEU A 566 -10.92 -1.91 0.78
C LEU A 566 -11.39 -0.46 0.91
N THR A 567 -11.74 0.22 -0.19
CA THR A 567 -12.30 1.58 -0.10
C THR A 567 -13.70 1.61 0.50
N GLY A 568 -14.35 0.44 0.59
CA GLY A 568 -15.71 0.29 1.08
C GLY A 568 -16.77 0.72 0.07
N GLU A 569 -16.38 0.89 -1.19
CA GLU A 569 -17.27 1.32 -2.28
C GLU A 569 -17.81 0.10 -3.01
N ASP A 570 -19.14 -0.01 -3.14
CA ASP A 570 -19.84 -1.09 -3.85
C ASP A 570 -19.39 -2.52 -3.44
N TRP A 571 -18.89 -2.68 -2.21
CA TRP A 571 -18.36 -3.97 -1.74
C TRP A 571 -19.47 -5.01 -1.58
N ASN A 572 -20.68 -4.55 -1.25
CA ASN A 572 -21.90 -5.35 -1.14
C ASN A 572 -22.31 -5.94 -2.50
N ALA A 573 -22.19 -5.19 -3.60
CA ALA A 573 -22.47 -5.67 -4.95
C ALA A 573 -21.54 -6.82 -5.35
N VAL A 574 -20.24 -6.69 -5.06
CA VAL A 574 -19.26 -7.76 -5.30
C VAL A 574 -19.56 -9.00 -4.44
N MET A 575 -20.04 -8.79 -3.20
CA MET A 575 -20.47 -9.89 -2.33
C MET A 575 -21.71 -10.60 -2.90
N TYR A 576 -22.69 -9.86 -3.43
CA TYR A 576 -23.88 -10.45 -4.04
C TYR A 576 -23.52 -11.31 -5.24
N ASP A 577 -22.69 -10.79 -6.15
CA ASP A 577 -22.16 -11.55 -7.28
C ASP A 577 -21.41 -12.80 -6.77
N GLY A 578 -20.62 -12.66 -5.70
CA GLY A 578 -19.95 -13.79 -5.04
C GLY A 578 -20.88 -14.89 -4.53
N ILE A 579 -22.02 -14.54 -3.95
CA ILE A 579 -23.03 -15.50 -3.45
C ILE A 579 -23.78 -16.13 -4.63
N MET A 580 -24.17 -15.33 -5.62
CA MET A 580 -24.87 -15.81 -6.82
C MET A 580 -24.01 -16.76 -7.65
N ALA A 581 -22.69 -16.55 -7.70
CA ALA A 581 -21.73 -17.44 -8.36
C ALA A 581 -21.72 -18.88 -7.83
N TYR A 582 -22.24 -19.10 -6.62
CA TYR A 582 -22.39 -20.42 -6.00
C TYR A 582 -23.85 -20.91 -6.00
N GLY A 583 -24.72 -20.34 -6.83
CA GLY A 583 -26.12 -20.78 -6.94
C GLY A 583 -27.09 -20.13 -5.96
N GLY A 584 -26.73 -18.96 -5.40
CA GLY A 584 -27.64 -18.09 -4.66
C GLY A 584 -27.65 -18.30 -3.14
N PRO A 585 -28.61 -17.69 -2.42
CA PRO A 585 -28.64 -17.60 -0.95
C PRO A 585 -29.12 -18.91 -0.27
N ILE A 586 -28.43 -20.03 -0.55
CA ILE A 586 -28.75 -21.35 -0.01
C ILE A 586 -27.58 -21.84 0.85
N PHE A 587 -27.87 -22.44 2.01
CA PHE A 587 -26.84 -23.09 2.83
C PHE A 587 -26.41 -24.41 2.17
N PRO A 588 -25.10 -24.70 2.00
CA PRO A 588 -23.92 -24.07 2.62
C PRO A 588 -23.23 -22.95 1.80
N ASN A 589 -23.69 -22.68 0.58
CA ASN A 589 -23.02 -21.79 -0.38
C ASN A 589 -22.89 -20.34 0.11
N MET A 590 -23.80 -19.90 0.97
CA MET A 590 -23.77 -18.59 1.63
C MET A 590 -22.53 -18.36 2.52
N VAL A 591 -21.82 -19.41 2.97
CA VAL A 591 -20.59 -19.29 3.77
C VAL A 591 -19.51 -18.44 3.06
N VAL A 592 -19.59 -18.35 1.73
CA VAL A 592 -18.70 -17.53 0.90
C VAL A 592 -18.78 -16.03 1.24
N CYS A 593 -19.89 -15.54 1.81
CA CYS A 593 -20.00 -14.14 2.26
C CYS A 593 -18.97 -13.79 3.35
N ILE A 594 -18.52 -14.78 4.13
CA ILE A 594 -17.51 -14.60 5.19
C ILE A 594 -16.18 -14.10 4.61
N TYR A 595 -15.83 -14.48 3.38
CA TYR A 595 -14.64 -13.97 2.69
C TYR A 595 -14.68 -12.43 2.61
N PHE A 596 -15.81 -11.86 2.17
CA PHE A 596 -15.99 -10.42 2.01
C PHE A 596 -16.04 -9.69 3.37
N VAL A 597 -16.73 -10.28 4.36
CA VAL A 597 -16.79 -9.72 5.73
C VAL A 597 -15.40 -9.68 6.37
N ILE A 598 -14.62 -10.77 6.29
CA ILE A 598 -13.25 -10.81 6.81
C ILE A 598 -12.37 -9.82 6.08
N LEU A 599 -12.44 -9.78 4.74
CA LEU A 599 -11.68 -8.85 3.92
C LEU A 599 -11.93 -7.40 4.35
N PHE A 600 -13.20 -7.01 4.49
CA PHE A 600 -13.57 -5.65 4.90
C PHE A 600 -13.09 -5.31 6.32
N VAL A 601 -13.35 -6.18 7.30
CA VAL A 601 -12.99 -5.94 8.72
C VAL A 601 -11.47 -5.92 8.92
N CYS A 602 -10.75 -6.90 8.37
CA CYS A 602 -9.30 -7.01 8.55
C CYS A 602 -8.54 -5.88 7.86
N ILE A 603 -9.04 -5.33 6.75
CA ILE A 603 -8.34 -4.23 6.09
C ILE A 603 -8.61 -2.89 6.76
N LEU A 604 -9.84 -2.61 7.20
CA LEU A 604 -10.12 -1.41 8.00
C LEU A 604 -9.12 -1.30 9.16
N LEU A 605 -8.91 -2.41 9.88
CA LEU A 605 -7.90 -2.52 10.95
C LEU A 605 -6.47 -2.14 10.49
N ASN A 606 -6.05 -2.58 9.30
CA ASN A 606 -4.70 -2.32 8.76
C ASN A 606 -4.49 -0.87 8.29
N VAL A 607 -5.51 -0.24 7.70
CA VAL A 607 -5.45 1.17 7.28
C VAL A 607 -5.40 2.11 8.48
N PHE A 608 -6.16 1.83 9.53
CA PHE A 608 -6.08 2.61 10.77
C PHE A 608 -4.72 2.49 11.45
N LEU A 609 -4.09 1.32 11.35
CA LEU A 609 -2.74 1.08 11.86
C LEU A 609 -1.66 1.84 11.04
N ALA A 610 -1.87 1.99 9.73
CA ALA A 610 -1.05 2.84 8.86
C ALA A 610 -0.96 4.28 9.34
N ILE A 611 -2.14 4.88 9.54
CA ILE A 611 -2.30 6.27 9.95
C ILE A 611 -1.74 6.49 11.37
N ALA A 612 -1.86 5.49 12.24
CA ALA A 612 -1.31 5.54 13.59
C ALA A 612 0.23 5.50 13.60
N VAL A 613 0.86 4.64 12.79
CA VAL A 613 2.33 4.53 12.67
C VAL A 613 2.95 5.81 12.11
N ASP A 614 2.28 6.48 11.18
CA ASP A 614 2.77 7.75 10.63
C ASP A 614 2.70 8.89 11.65
N ASN A 615 1.64 8.92 12.48
CA ASN A 615 1.53 9.87 13.59
C ASN A 615 2.56 9.60 14.70
N LEU A 616 2.98 8.34 14.88
CA LEU A 616 4.07 7.95 15.78
C LEU A 616 5.43 8.41 15.25
N ALA A 617 5.66 8.29 13.94
CA ALA A 617 6.93 8.67 13.31
C ALA A 617 7.10 10.19 13.13
N GLY A 618 6.00 10.93 12.91
CA GLY A 618 6.03 12.37 12.60
C GLY A 618 6.24 13.33 13.78
N GLY A 619 6.33 12.83 15.03
CA GLY A 619 6.27 13.67 16.23
C GLY A 619 7.59 14.22 16.77
N GLY A 620 8.73 14.00 16.12
CA GLY A 620 10.05 14.45 16.58
C GLY A 620 10.32 15.95 16.45
N GLY A 621 9.28 16.76 16.27
CA GLY A 621 9.37 18.22 16.20
C GLY A 621 9.88 18.77 17.53
N LYS A 622 11.07 19.37 17.50
CA LYS A 622 11.73 20.09 18.59
C LYS A 622 10.71 20.85 19.44
N LYS A 623 10.53 20.44 20.71
CA LYS A 623 10.09 21.38 21.74
C LYS A 623 11.13 22.49 21.74
N LYS A 624 10.73 23.71 21.34
CA LYS A 624 11.51 24.90 21.65
C LYS A 624 11.59 24.96 23.17
N VAL A 625 12.80 24.74 23.69
CA VAL A 625 13.18 25.09 25.06
C VAL A 625 13.15 26.61 25.19
#